data_AF-A0A3A0DI65-F1
#
_entry.id   AF-A0A3A0DI65-F1
#
_cell.length_a   1.000
_cell.length_b   1.000
_cell.length_c   1.000
_cell.angle_alpha   90.00
_cell.angle_beta   90.00
_cell.angle_gamma   90.00
#
_symmetry.space_group_name_H-M   'P 1'
#
loop_
_entity.id
_entity.type
_entity.pdbx_description
1 polymer ?
#
loop_
_entity_poly.entity_id
_entity_poly.type
_entity_poly.pdbx_seq_one_letter_code
_entity_poly.pdbx_strand_id
1 'polypeptide(L)'
;NAGGAFTLRQINASMDTSQRFDTAAAGDVDGDGDADLLLTGSAKLTLLVNDGAQNFAPLVLDAGSGNRGWPGLGLRLADIDGDGDLDIVAALQTTSPLTRSLVVFQNQGGLAFIKRGLSPAPTFATYSLWAVDLTGDGAVDVVSGSSGIRLFPGQRVDEADYGDAPAPYPTLRGDSGAAHGAGGPTLGPLHSADGAGSHWPQADGDSSDDGVTFGPLRVGQANGTITVDVRQAPTGARIDAWIDFDGDGTWNQAGEQILARAPVVEGLNTLAFAAPAGATAGTTFARVRLSTAGGLTPKSAAIDGEVEDYAVVIAPPRSVASQYSGFNVAWGSTEILRPADIDGDADLDVLTTIRFDLGIPWQQNLADGAFLNQTVSTGHTTNGQIIGVEAADLDRDGDLDVAFANLSQIGWYENNGTETFRRRLITLDDQRPAGDGQRRRSRRRRRSRPRRRV
;
A
#
# COMPACT_ATOMS: atom_id res chain seq x y z
N ASN A 1 -36.51 32.33 14.49
CA ASN A 1 -36.74 33.73 14.94
C ASN A 1 -37.63 33.77 16.17
N ALA A 2 -37.19 34.45 17.24
CA ALA A 2 -37.79 34.50 18.58
C ALA A 2 -39.26 35.03 18.69
N GLY A 3 -39.96 35.16 17.57
CA GLY A 3 -41.38 35.56 17.50
C GLY A 3 -42.24 34.72 16.54
N GLY A 4 -41.72 33.60 15.98
CA GLY A 4 -42.50 32.66 15.17
C GLY A 4 -42.99 33.17 13.80
N ALA A 5 -42.66 34.41 13.42
CA ALA A 5 -43.00 34.96 12.11
C ALA A 5 -42.06 34.43 11.02
N PHE A 6 -42.63 33.90 9.94
CA PHE A 6 -41.93 33.49 8.73
C PHE A 6 -42.10 34.56 7.65
N THR A 7 -41.01 34.99 7.04
CA THR A 7 -41.01 35.90 5.90
C THR A 7 -40.59 35.14 4.65
N LEU A 8 -41.40 35.19 3.60
CA LEU A 8 -41.06 34.59 2.31
C LEU A 8 -39.89 35.35 1.68
N ARG A 9 -38.80 34.64 1.38
CA ARG A 9 -37.71 35.10 0.51
C ARG A 9 -37.66 34.16 -0.70
N GLN A 10 -37.78 34.71 -1.90
CA GLN A 10 -37.70 33.94 -3.14
C GLN A 10 -36.24 33.87 -3.61
N ILE A 11 -35.74 32.67 -3.90
CA ILE A 11 -34.32 32.39 -4.19
C ILE A 11 -34.07 32.13 -5.70
N ASN A 12 -35.10 32.32 -6.54
CA ASN A 12 -35.15 31.87 -7.94
C ASN A 12 -34.18 32.55 -8.93
N ALA A 13 -33.25 33.42 -8.50
CA ALA A 13 -32.51 34.32 -9.41
C ALA A 13 -31.50 33.62 -10.33
N SER A 14 -31.07 32.39 -10.02
CA SER A 14 -30.07 31.63 -10.77
C SER A 14 -30.55 30.26 -11.28
N MET A 15 -31.83 29.93 -11.11
CA MET A 15 -32.38 28.62 -11.50
C MET A 15 -33.11 28.65 -12.82
N ASP A 16 -33.02 27.55 -13.56
CA ASP A 16 -33.88 27.28 -14.71
C ASP A 16 -35.34 27.05 -14.24
N THR A 17 -36.14 28.11 -14.28
CA THR A 17 -37.55 28.07 -13.88
C THR A 17 -38.43 27.24 -14.82
N SER A 18 -37.89 26.70 -15.91
CA SER A 18 -38.61 25.72 -16.74
C SER A 18 -38.61 24.32 -16.12
N GLN A 19 -37.80 24.08 -15.09
CA GLN A 19 -37.77 22.82 -14.36
C GLN A 19 -38.75 22.82 -13.20
N ARG A 20 -39.43 21.68 -13.03
CA ARG A 20 -40.23 21.38 -11.84
C ARG A 20 -39.32 20.69 -10.83
N PHE A 21 -39.25 21.23 -9.61
CA PHE A 21 -38.62 20.59 -8.47
C PHE A 21 -39.66 19.83 -7.66
N ASP A 22 -39.36 18.59 -7.27
CA ASP A 22 -40.31 17.70 -6.63
C ASP A 22 -39.99 17.41 -5.17
N THR A 23 -38.71 17.43 -4.80
CA THR A 23 -38.29 17.30 -3.41
C THR A 23 -37.00 18.09 -3.16
N ALA A 24 -36.77 18.40 -1.89
CA ALA A 24 -35.62 19.14 -1.41
C ALA A 24 -35.11 18.50 -0.10
N ALA A 25 -33.80 18.57 0.10
CA ALA A 25 -33.14 18.35 1.38
C ALA A 25 -32.23 19.56 1.66
N ALA A 26 -31.88 19.78 2.93
CA ALA A 26 -30.99 20.85 3.34
C ALA A 26 -30.00 20.33 4.38
N GLY A 27 -28.75 20.79 4.30
CA GLY A 27 -27.64 20.38 5.16
C GLY A 27 -26.36 21.06 4.70
N ASP A 28 -25.36 21.13 5.57
CA ASP A 28 -24.04 21.68 5.27
C ASP A 28 -23.21 20.62 4.52
N VAL A 29 -23.17 20.71 3.19
CA VAL A 29 -22.61 19.65 2.33
C VAL A 29 -21.15 19.95 1.96
N ASP A 30 -20.73 21.22 1.95
CA ASP A 30 -19.33 21.58 1.73
C ASP A 30 -18.52 21.80 3.03
N GLY A 31 -19.17 21.74 4.20
CA GLY A 31 -18.54 21.80 5.51
C GLY A 31 -18.16 23.23 5.95
N ASP A 32 -18.75 24.25 5.34
CA ASP A 32 -18.42 25.66 5.61
C ASP A 32 -19.22 26.27 6.79
N GLY A 33 -20.16 25.50 7.34
CA GLY A 33 -20.98 25.88 8.47
C GLY A 33 -22.33 26.48 8.11
N ASP A 34 -22.66 26.63 6.82
CA ASP A 34 -23.97 27.03 6.37
C ASP A 34 -24.73 25.98 5.56
N ALA A 35 -26.05 26.01 5.67
CA ALA A 35 -26.88 24.97 5.06
C ALA A 35 -27.05 25.21 3.56
N ASP A 36 -26.69 24.20 2.79
CA ASP A 36 -26.95 24.04 1.37
C ASP A 36 -28.35 23.48 1.10
N LEU A 37 -28.75 23.52 -0.17
CA LEU A 37 -30.02 22.97 -0.62
C LEU A 37 -29.80 21.95 -1.74
N LEU A 38 -30.15 20.70 -1.47
CA LEU A 38 -30.19 19.64 -2.47
C LEU A 38 -31.59 19.56 -3.07
N LEU A 39 -31.69 19.68 -4.39
CA LEU A 39 -32.94 19.62 -5.14
C LEU A 39 -32.91 18.50 -6.16
N THR A 40 -34.04 17.81 -6.31
CA THR A 40 -34.28 16.97 -7.49
C THR A 40 -35.56 17.41 -8.18
N GLY A 41 -35.50 17.42 -9.50
CA GLY A 41 -36.60 17.83 -10.36
C GLY A 41 -36.67 16.97 -11.60
N SER A 42 -37.39 17.45 -12.62
CA SER A 42 -37.72 16.65 -13.81
C SER A 42 -36.55 16.10 -14.62
N ALA A 43 -35.32 16.59 -14.45
CA ALA A 43 -34.21 16.06 -15.23
C ALA A 43 -32.85 16.07 -14.53
N LYS A 44 -32.76 16.60 -13.32
CA LYS A 44 -31.47 16.82 -12.65
C LYS A 44 -31.58 16.61 -11.15
N LEU A 45 -30.51 16.09 -10.57
CA LEU A 45 -30.15 16.27 -9.17
C LEU A 45 -29.16 17.44 -9.09
N THR A 46 -29.50 18.47 -8.33
CA THR A 46 -28.72 19.71 -8.24
C THR A 46 -28.51 20.07 -6.78
N LEU A 47 -27.25 20.22 -6.37
CA LEU A 47 -26.90 20.84 -5.11
C LEU A 47 -26.79 22.35 -5.33
N LEU A 48 -27.29 23.14 -4.39
CA LEU A 48 -27.15 24.57 -4.38
C LEU A 48 -26.28 24.93 -3.19
N VAL A 49 -25.05 25.32 -3.51
CA VAL A 49 -24.05 25.70 -2.51
C VAL A 49 -24.35 27.10 -2.04
N ASN A 50 -24.53 27.26 -0.74
CA ASN A 50 -24.76 28.54 -0.10
C ASN A 50 -23.41 29.21 0.19
N ASP A 51 -23.38 30.54 0.20
CA ASP A 51 -22.16 31.33 0.43
C ASP A 51 -22.16 32.03 1.80
N GLY A 52 -22.96 31.53 2.74
CA GLY A 52 -23.26 32.17 4.03
C GLY A 52 -24.16 33.41 3.95
N ALA A 53 -24.33 34.02 2.76
CA ALA A 53 -25.19 35.18 2.52
C ALA A 53 -26.53 34.80 1.85
N GLN A 54 -26.82 33.50 1.72
CA GLN A 54 -27.99 32.96 1.03
C GLN A 54 -27.98 33.30 -0.47
N ASN A 55 -26.79 33.43 -1.07
CA ASN A 55 -26.62 33.34 -2.51
C ASN A 55 -26.22 31.92 -2.86
N PHE A 56 -26.90 31.34 -3.85
CA PHE A 56 -26.79 29.92 -4.15
C PHE A 56 -26.14 29.68 -5.50
N ALA A 57 -25.03 28.95 -5.51
CA ALA A 57 -24.33 28.49 -6.69
C ALA A 57 -24.77 27.06 -7.06
N PRO A 58 -25.34 26.81 -8.27
CA PRO A 58 -25.82 25.48 -8.62
C PRO A 58 -24.70 24.54 -9.09
N LEU A 59 -24.62 23.37 -8.47
CA LEU A 59 -23.78 22.22 -8.86
C LEU A 59 -24.68 21.06 -9.33
N VAL A 60 -24.56 20.66 -10.59
CA VAL A 60 -25.34 19.54 -11.15
C VAL A 60 -24.62 18.23 -10.88
N LEU A 61 -25.18 17.39 -10.01
CA LEU A 61 -24.60 16.10 -9.60
C LEU A 61 -24.96 14.97 -10.57
N ASP A 62 -26.15 15.05 -11.17
CA ASP A 62 -26.60 14.10 -12.18
C ASP A 62 -27.47 14.81 -13.22
N ALA A 63 -27.09 14.66 -14.49
CA ALA A 63 -27.82 15.18 -15.63
C ALA A 63 -28.54 14.04 -16.37
N GLY A 64 -29.86 14.15 -16.51
CA GLY A 64 -30.68 13.18 -17.25
C GLY A 64 -31.40 12.17 -16.35
N SER A 65 -31.05 12.12 -15.06
CA SER A 65 -31.73 11.32 -14.06
C SER A 65 -32.51 12.25 -13.12
N GLY A 66 -33.84 12.22 -13.22
CA GLY A 66 -34.71 13.15 -12.51
C GLY A 66 -36.17 12.70 -12.49
N ASN A 67 -36.96 13.38 -11.69
CA ASN A 67 -38.35 13.07 -11.46
C ASN A 67 -39.28 13.65 -12.55
N ARG A 68 -39.37 13.00 -13.73
CA ARG A 68 -40.27 13.45 -14.81
C ARG A 68 -41.75 13.20 -14.49
N GLY A 69 -42.29 13.92 -13.50
CA GLY A 69 -43.73 14.08 -13.26
C GLY A 69 -44.35 13.15 -12.21
N TRP A 70 -43.56 12.43 -11.41
CA TRP A 70 -44.07 11.49 -10.41
C TRP A 70 -43.67 11.92 -8.99
N PRO A 71 -44.50 12.67 -8.26
CA PRO A 71 -44.10 13.22 -6.95
C PRO A 71 -43.61 12.12 -5.99
N GLY A 72 -42.50 12.40 -5.30
CA GLY A 72 -42.10 11.65 -4.11
C GLY A 72 -40.78 10.88 -4.13
N LEU A 73 -39.88 11.04 -5.10
CA LEU A 73 -38.57 10.37 -4.98
C LEU A 73 -37.80 10.88 -3.75
N GLY A 74 -37.31 9.96 -2.91
CA GLY A 74 -36.60 10.34 -1.68
C GLY A 74 -35.23 10.96 -1.97
N LEU A 75 -34.93 12.04 -1.26
CA LEU A 75 -33.58 12.57 -1.07
C LEU A 75 -33.27 12.53 0.43
N ARG A 76 -32.03 12.20 0.77
CA ARG A 76 -31.56 12.24 2.15
C ARG A 76 -30.10 12.69 2.16
N LEU A 77 -29.79 13.57 3.10
CA LEU A 77 -28.42 13.86 3.50
C LEU A 77 -28.12 13.09 4.78
N ALA A 78 -26.97 12.42 4.81
CA ALA A 78 -26.40 11.76 5.97
C ALA A 78 -24.94 11.45 5.69
N ASP A 79 -24.11 11.48 6.72
CA ASP A 79 -22.76 10.94 6.69
C ASP A 79 -22.84 9.40 6.67
N ILE A 80 -22.66 8.77 5.50
CA ILE A 80 -22.88 7.32 5.32
C ILE A 80 -21.65 6.51 5.72
N ASP A 81 -20.45 7.02 5.45
CA ASP A 81 -19.18 6.33 5.73
C ASP A 81 -18.46 6.83 6.99
N GLY A 82 -19.00 7.82 7.68
CA GLY A 82 -18.54 8.27 9.00
C GLY A 82 -17.33 9.20 8.92
N ASP A 83 -17.07 9.82 7.77
CA ASP A 83 -15.91 10.71 7.56
C ASP A 83 -16.17 12.17 7.95
N GLY A 84 -17.41 12.47 8.35
CA GLY A 84 -17.85 13.79 8.83
C GLY A 84 -18.45 14.67 7.73
N ASP A 85 -18.33 14.30 6.46
CA ASP A 85 -18.97 15.00 5.35
C ASP A 85 -20.40 14.46 5.11
N LEU A 86 -21.33 15.34 4.72
CA LEU A 86 -22.69 14.88 4.37
C LEU A 86 -22.71 14.25 2.97
N ASP A 87 -23.08 12.98 2.90
CA ASP A 87 -23.37 12.28 1.65
C ASP A 87 -24.81 12.44 1.20
N ILE A 88 -25.07 12.08 -0.06
CA ILE A 88 -26.39 12.18 -0.68
C ILE A 88 -26.92 10.79 -1.03
N VAL A 89 -28.02 10.39 -0.40
CA VAL A 89 -28.80 9.24 -0.84
C VAL A 89 -29.96 9.73 -1.70
N ALA A 90 -30.02 9.26 -2.95
CA ALA A 90 -31.02 9.68 -3.92
C ALA A 90 -31.70 8.49 -4.61
N ALA A 91 -33.03 8.55 -4.67
CA ALA A 91 -33.80 7.72 -5.59
C ALA A 91 -33.91 8.44 -6.94
N LEU A 92 -33.35 7.84 -7.99
CA LEU A 92 -33.29 8.41 -9.34
C LEU A 92 -34.05 7.55 -10.34
N GLN A 93 -34.53 8.21 -11.40
CA GLN A 93 -35.24 7.56 -12.49
C GLN A 93 -34.89 8.19 -13.84
N THR A 94 -34.74 7.36 -14.87
CA THR A 94 -34.64 7.80 -16.28
C THR A 94 -35.92 7.47 -17.03
N THR A 95 -36.22 8.16 -18.14
CA THR A 95 -37.48 7.94 -18.89
C THR A 95 -37.33 7.16 -20.18
N SER A 96 -36.12 7.02 -20.73
CA SER A 96 -35.88 6.26 -21.95
C SER A 96 -34.43 5.75 -22.01
N PRO A 97 -34.19 4.45 -21.75
CA PRO A 97 -35.14 3.48 -21.18
C PRO A 97 -35.56 3.88 -19.76
N LEU A 98 -36.69 3.34 -19.28
CA LEU A 98 -37.12 3.53 -17.90
C LEU A 98 -36.22 2.74 -16.97
N THR A 99 -35.29 3.41 -16.29
CA THR A 99 -34.47 2.79 -15.23
C THR A 99 -34.76 3.47 -13.92
N ARG A 100 -34.69 2.70 -12.84
CA ARG A 100 -34.82 3.20 -11.47
C ARG A 100 -33.60 2.76 -10.69
N SER A 101 -33.01 3.70 -9.98
CA SER A 101 -31.79 3.48 -9.24
C SER A 101 -31.92 4.09 -7.86
N LEU A 102 -31.43 3.38 -6.87
CA LEU A 102 -31.11 3.96 -5.58
C LEU A 102 -29.61 4.18 -5.59
N VAL A 103 -29.16 5.41 -5.32
CA VAL A 103 -27.74 5.76 -5.40
C VAL A 103 -27.31 6.52 -4.16
N VAL A 104 -26.05 6.36 -3.80
CA VAL A 104 -25.34 7.21 -2.85
C VAL A 104 -24.32 8.01 -3.64
N PHE A 105 -24.28 9.32 -3.47
CA PHE A 105 -23.15 10.15 -3.87
C PHE A 105 -22.36 10.40 -2.59
N GLN A 106 -21.26 9.67 -2.42
CA GLN A 106 -20.35 9.85 -1.31
C GLN A 106 -19.53 11.10 -1.55
N ASN A 107 -19.57 12.05 -0.63
CA ASN A 107 -18.68 13.20 -0.61
C ASN A 107 -17.28 12.72 -0.20
N GLN A 108 -16.24 13.32 -0.76
CA GLN A 108 -14.85 12.99 -0.46
C GLN A 108 -14.12 14.24 0.05
N GLY A 109 -14.88 15.16 0.65
CA GLY A 109 -14.49 16.54 0.91
C GLY A 109 -14.60 17.48 -0.28
N GLY A 110 -14.87 18.75 0.01
CA GLY A 110 -14.81 19.85 -0.97
C GLY A 110 -15.73 19.69 -2.17
N LEU A 111 -16.90 19.04 -1.99
CA LEU A 111 -17.90 18.77 -3.04
C LEU A 111 -17.45 17.79 -4.14
N ALA A 112 -16.45 16.95 -3.86
CA ALA A 112 -16.02 15.89 -4.77
C ALA A 112 -16.81 14.61 -4.51
N PHE A 113 -17.67 14.19 -5.46
CA PHE A 113 -18.58 13.06 -5.24
C PHE A 113 -18.23 11.78 -6.01
N ILE A 114 -18.32 10.64 -5.33
CA ILE A 114 -18.32 9.30 -5.94
C ILE A 114 -19.75 8.74 -5.95
N LYS A 115 -20.30 8.52 -7.14
CA LYS A 115 -21.65 7.94 -7.31
C LYS A 115 -21.62 6.41 -7.26
N ARG A 116 -22.35 5.83 -6.32
CA ARG A 116 -22.52 4.37 -6.16
C ARG A 116 -23.99 3.97 -6.26
N GLY A 117 -24.26 2.83 -6.89
CA GLY A 117 -25.60 2.25 -6.97
C GLY A 117 -25.83 1.23 -5.86
N LEU A 118 -26.95 1.34 -5.14
CA LEU A 118 -27.40 0.32 -4.20
C LEU A 118 -28.13 -0.81 -4.94
N SER A 119 -27.76 -2.05 -4.62
CA SER A 119 -28.26 -3.26 -5.25
C SER A 119 -29.07 -4.10 -4.26
N PRO A 120 -30.20 -4.71 -4.68
CA PRO A 120 -30.76 -4.69 -6.02
C PRO A 120 -31.49 -3.37 -6.33
N ALA A 121 -31.43 -2.96 -7.61
CA ALA A 121 -32.15 -1.79 -8.08
C ALA A 121 -33.66 -1.89 -7.79
N PRO A 122 -34.32 -0.75 -7.48
CA PRO A 122 -35.75 -0.74 -7.21
C PRO A 122 -36.55 -1.01 -8.49
N THR A 123 -37.55 -1.90 -8.40
CA THR A 123 -38.46 -2.19 -9.52
C THR A 123 -39.61 -1.20 -9.60
N PHE A 124 -39.93 -0.52 -8.49
CA PHE A 124 -40.94 0.53 -8.36
C PHE A 124 -40.31 1.85 -7.93
N ALA A 125 -41.03 2.96 -8.07
CA ALA A 125 -40.57 4.25 -7.55
C ALA A 125 -40.34 4.15 -6.03
N THR A 126 -39.26 4.78 -5.57
CA THR A 126 -38.92 4.83 -4.14
C THR A 126 -39.41 6.15 -3.58
N TYR A 127 -40.40 6.10 -2.69
CA TYR A 127 -41.11 7.28 -2.19
C TYR A 127 -40.55 7.86 -0.90
N SER A 128 -39.77 7.08 -0.17
CA SER A 128 -39.21 7.47 1.11
C SER A 128 -37.81 6.90 1.24
N LEU A 129 -36.89 7.72 1.73
CA LEU A 129 -35.54 7.33 2.09
C LEU A 129 -35.23 7.76 3.51
N TRP A 130 -34.62 6.86 4.26
CA TRP A 130 -34.02 7.12 5.55
C TRP A 130 -32.59 6.63 5.52
N ALA A 131 -31.72 7.37 6.16
CA ALA A 131 -30.35 7.00 6.45
C ALA A 131 -30.21 7.11 7.96
N VAL A 132 -30.09 5.97 8.63
CA VAL A 132 -29.99 5.87 10.09
C VAL A 132 -29.38 4.53 10.47
N ASP A 133 -28.57 4.50 11.51
CA ASP A 133 -28.14 3.26 12.16
C ASP A 133 -29.33 2.54 12.81
N LEU A 134 -29.83 1.49 12.17
CA LEU A 134 -30.96 0.67 12.64
C LEU A 134 -30.48 -0.62 13.30
N THR A 135 -29.32 -1.12 12.93
CA THR A 135 -28.69 -2.30 13.53
C THR A 135 -28.11 -2.00 14.91
N GLY A 136 -27.88 -0.74 15.23
CA GLY A 136 -27.18 -0.30 16.44
C GLY A 136 -25.69 -0.61 16.37
N ASP A 137 -25.19 -0.90 15.17
CA ASP A 137 -23.76 -1.13 14.96
C ASP A 137 -23.04 0.20 14.73
N GLY A 138 -23.68 1.35 14.54
CA GLY A 138 -23.00 2.62 14.35
C GLY A 138 -22.60 2.93 12.91
N ALA A 139 -22.85 2.04 11.95
CA ALA A 139 -22.91 2.41 10.54
C ALA A 139 -24.30 2.89 10.15
N VAL A 140 -24.35 3.81 9.21
CA VAL A 140 -25.62 4.33 8.73
C VAL A 140 -26.23 3.37 7.72
N ASP A 141 -27.39 2.80 8.07
CA ASP A 141 -28.17 1.98 7.15
C ASP A 141 -29.05 2.85 6.26
N VAL A 142 -29.22 2.42 5.00
CA VAL A 142 -30.19 3.05 4.09
C VAL A 142 -31.48 2.23 4.07
N VAL A 143 -32.59 2.87 4.36
CA VAL A 143 -33.94 2.29 4.22
C VAL A 143 -34.69 2.97 3.11
N SER A 144 -35.24 2.16 2.20
CA SER A 144 -36.09 2.63 1.12
C SER A 144 -37.51 2.09 1.21
N GLY A 145 -38.49 2.97 1.02
CA GLY A 145 -39.90 2.62 0.86
C GLY A 145 -40.30 2.67 -0.61
N SER A 146 -40.58 1.52 -1.21
CA SER A 146 -41.06 1.38 -2.59
C SER A 146 -42.31 0.46 -2.63
N SER A 147 -42.30 -0.64 -3.38
CA SER A 147 -43.34 -1.68 -3.29
C SER A 147 -43.23 -2.57 -2.04
N GLY A 148 -42.50 -2.09 -1.03
CA GLY A 148 -42.06 -2.78 0.17
C GLY A 148 -40.96 -1.96 0.85
N ILE A 149 -40.56 -2.37 2.04
CA ILE A 149 -39.41 -1.80 2.76
C ILE A 149 -38.17 -2.60 2.36
N ARG A 150 -37.11 -1.91 1.92
CA ARG A 150 -35.79 -2.50 1.71
C ARG A 150 -34.81 -1.85 2.66
N LEU A 151 -34.08 -2.68 3.40
CA LEU A 151 -32.96 -2.28 4.24
C LEU A 151 -31.67 -2.60 3.49
N PHE A 152 -30.78 -1.62 3.40
CA PHE A 152 -29.42 -1.76 2.94
C PHE A 152 -28.54 -1.48 4.16
N PRO A 153 -28.12 -2.52 4.89
CA PRO A 153 -27.30 -2.33 6.06
C PRO A 153 -26.01 -1.61 5.69
N GLY A 154 -25.68 -0.56 6.43
CA GLY A 154 -24.34 0.01 6.43
C GLY A 154 -23.39 -1.02 7.04
N GLN A 155 -22.13 -0.96 6.63
CA GLN A 155 -21.09 -1.77 7.26
C GLN A 155 -20.27 -0.84 8.11
N ARG A 156 -20.31 -1.04 9.43
CA ARG A 156 -19.47 -0.29 10.34
C ARG A 156 -18.03 -0.68 10.09
N VAL A 157 -17.23 0.32 9.72
CA VAL A 157 -15.80 0.23 9.43
C VAL A 157 -15.00 0.05 10.74
N ASP A 158 -15.51 -0.75 11.68
CA ASP A 158 -14.85 -1.14 12.95
C ASP A 158 -14.27 -2.56 12.90
N GLU A 159 -14.65 -3.35 11.89
CA GLU A 159 -13.86 -4.48 11.40
C GLU A 159 -13.01 -4.04 10.21
N ALA A 160 -12.70 -2.75 10.13
CA ALA A 160 -11.94 -2.25 9.02
C ALA A 160 -10.46 -2.36 9.27
N ASP A 161 -9.79 -2.79 8.23
CA ASP A 161 -8.37 -2.64 8.09
C ASP A 161 -8.05 -1.16 7.87
N TYR A 162 -7.22 -0.57 8.71
CA TYR A 162 -6.73 0.80 8.57
C TYR A 162 -5.24 0.71 8.33
N GLY A 163 -4.72 1.55 7.43
CA GLY A 163 -3.28 1.70 7.29
C GLY A 163 -2.65 2.14 8.62
N ASP A 164 -1.37 1.88 8.80
CA ASP A 164 -0.72 1.94 10.11
C ASP A 164 0.57 2.80 10.12
N ALA A 165 0.87 3.48 9.00
CA ALA A 165 1.96 4.44 8.87
C ALA A 165 2.04 5.43 10.05
N PRO A 166 3.26 5.84 10.47
CA PRO A 166 3.42 6.72 11.62
C PRO A 166 2.87 8.12 11.35
N ALA A 167 2.71 8.92 12.40
CA ALA A 167 2.45 10.35 12.18
C ALA A 167 3.58 10.97 11.32
N PRO A 168 3.27 11.87 10.37
CA PRO A 168 2.00 12.58 10.19
C PRO A 168 1.04 11.96 9.16
N TYR A 169 1.26 10.72 8.71
CA TYR A 169 0.41 10.10 7.69
C TYR A 169 -1.02 9.84 8.21
N PRO A 170 -2.06 10.02 7.37
CA PRO A 170 -3.45 9.86 7.79
C PRO A 170 -3.82 8.37 7.91
N THR A 171 -3.75 7.83 9.12
CA THR A 171 -4.10 6.43 9.44
C THR A 171 -5.24 6.29 10.43
N LEU A 172 -5.47 7.31 11.26
CA LEU A 172 -6.49 7.27 12.28
C LEU A 172 -7.87 7.64 11.70
N ARG A 173 -8.93 7.04 12.27
CA ARG A 173 -10.31 7.44 11.96
C ARG A 173 -10.55 8.95 12.10
N GLY A 174 -9.95 9.58 13.11
CA GLY A 174 -10.11 11.02 13.37
C GLY A 174 -9.55 11.94 12.29
N ASP A 175 -8.67 11.44 11.42
CA ASP A 175 -8.03 12.19 10.33
C ASP A 175 -8.50 11.72 8.93
N SER A 176 -9.64 11.00 8.91
CA SER A 176 -10.18 10.32 7.73
C SER A 176 -9.14 9.39 7.10
N GLY A 177 -8.44 8.61 7.94
CA GLY A 177 -7.45 7.63 7.51
C GLY A 177 -8.01 6.63 6.48
N ALA A 178 -7.15 6.12 5.62
CA ALA A 178 -7.55 5.07 4.70
C ALA A 178 -7.98 3.84 5.49
N ALA A 179 -9.15 3.32 5.15
CA ALA A 179 -9.70 2.12 5.76
C ALA A 179 -10.38 1.24 4.70
N HIS A 180 -10.51 -0.05 4.94
CA HIS A 180 -11.25 -0.98 4.09
C HIS A 180 -12.19 -1.85 4.91
N GLY A 181 -13.40 -2.11 4.42
CA GLY A 181 -14.31 -3.06 5.06
C GLY A 181 -13.81 -4.50 4.98
N ALA A 182 -14.17 -5.34 5.97
CA ALA A 182 -13.69 -6.72 6.20
C ALA A 182 -13.91 -7.77 5.08
N GLY A 183 -14.38 -7.38 3.90
CA GLY A 183 -14.60 -8.30 2.78
C GLY A 183 -13.95 -7.77 1.51
N GLY A 184 -13.64 -8.64 0.56
CA GLY A 184 -13.06 -8.23 -0.73
C GLY A 184 -11.71 -8.89 -1.01
N PRO A 185 -10.98 -8.38 -2.02
CA PRO A 185 -9.62 -8.85 -2.33
C PRO A 185 -8.62 -8.46 -1.23
N THR A 186 -7.69 -9.35 -0.90
CA THR A 186 -6.63 -9.11 0.10
C THR A 186 -5.24 -9.07 -0.56
N LEU A 187 -4.33 -8.32 0.06
CA LEU A 187 -2.89 -8.31 -0.14
C LEU A 187 -2.31 -9.40 0.77
N GLY A 188 -1.89 -10.50 0.17
CA GLY A 188 -1.35 -11.62 0.93
C GLY A 188 -2.42 -12.53 1.56
N PRO A 189 -1.97 -13.57 2.29
CA PRO A 189 -2.85 -14.57 2.91
C PRO A 189 -3.47 -14.13 4.24
N LEU A 190 -2.93 -13.12 4.92
CA LEU A 190 -3.53 -12.55 6.12
C LEU A 190 -4.44 -11.38 5.73
N HIS A 191 -5.32 -11.02 6.65
CA HIS A 191 -6.22 -9.88 6.52
C HIS A 191 -6.29 -9.29 7.94
N SER A 192 -5.82 -8.06 8.14
CA SER A 192 -5.95 -7.37 9.42
C SER A 192 -7.33 -6.75 9.57
N ALA A 193 -7.80 -6.65 10.81
CA ALA A 193 -8.97 -5.85 11.15
C ALA A 193 -8.55 -4.96 12.31
N ASP A 194 -7.95 -3.83 11.97
CA ASP A 194 -7.33 -2.90 12.90
C ASP A 194 -8.30 -1.79 13.32
N GLY A 195 -9.43 -2.19 13.91
CA GLY A 195 -10.35 -1.33 14.69
C GLY A 195 -10.48 0.16 14.28
N ALA A 196 -9.65 1.04 14.85
CA ALA A 196 -9.73 2.50 14.67
C ALA A 196 -8.47 3.13 14.02
N GLY A 197 -7.56 2.30 13.50
CA GLY A 197 -6.24 2.69 13.03
C GLY A 197 -5.22 2.91 14.16
N SER A 198 -3.96 2.70 13.84
CA SER A 198 -2.81 2.89 14.75
C SER A 198 -1.68 3.64 14.02
N HIS A 199 -0.69 4.10 14.78
CA HIS A 199 0.55 4.63 14.22
C HIS A 199 1.71 3.75 14.69
N TRP A 200 2.47 3.21 13.76
CA TRP A 200 3.63 2.38 14.07
C TRP A 200 4.90 2.92 13.40
N PRO A 201 6.04 2.99 14.13
CA PRO A 201 7.25 3.65 13.63
C PRO A 201 7.80 3.12 12.31
N GLN A 202 7.51 1.87 11.96
CA GLN A 202 7.96 1.24 10.71
C GLN A 202 6.81 0.85 9.77
N ALA A 203 5.55 1.19 10.11
CA ALA A 203 4.37 0.61 9.46
C ALA A 203 4.47 -0.92 9.44
N ASP A 204 4.54 -1.50 10.65
CA ASP A 204 4.78 -2.93 10.91
C ASP A 204 3.94 -3.43 12.10
N GLY A 205 2.94 -2.65 12.49
CA GLY A 205 2.29 -2.79 13.77
C GLY A 205 1.17 -3.79 13.82
N ASP A 206 0.64 -4.15 12.66
CA ASP A 206 -0.08 -5.38 12.47
C ASP A 206 0.86 -6.40 11.80
N SER A 207 0.74 -7.67 12.16
CA SER A 207 1.64 -8.71 11.63
C SER A 207 1.20 -9.21 10.24
N SER A 208 0.49 -8.38 9.48
CA SER A 208 -0.28 -8.76 8.28
C SER A 208 0.13 -8.04 7.01
N ASP A 209 1.09 -7.10 7.05
CA ASP A 209 1.78 -6.55 5.88
C ASP A 209 2.53 -7.67 5.12
N ASP A 210 1.77 -8.51 4.42
CA ASP A 210 2.18 -9.82 3.94
C ASP A 210 1.78 -10.06 2.48
N GLY A 211 1.51 -9.00 1.74
CA GLY A 211 1.17 -9.05 0.33
C GLY A 211 2.09 -8.30 -0.62
N VAL A 212 2.86 -7.32 -0.13
CA VAL A 212 3.55 -6.36 -1.01
C VAL A 212 5.07 -6.42 -0.85
N THR A 213 5.77 -6.28 -1.97
CA THR A 213 7.22 -6.10 -1.98
C THR A 213 7.60 -5.05 -3.02
N PHE A 214 8.29 -3.99 -2.58
CA PHE A 214 8.90 -3.01 -3.46
C PHE A 214 10.26 -3.51 -3.94
N GLY A 215 10.51 -3.39 -5.25
CA GLY A 215 11.86 -3.52 -5.78
C GLY A 215 12.73 -2.33 -5.39
N PRO A 216 14.03 -2.35 -5.75
CA PRO A 216 14.92 -1.24 -5.47
C PRO A 216 14.34 0.10 -5.96
N LEU A 217 14.36 1.10 -5.07
CA LEU A 217 13.81 2.43 -5.26
C LEU A 217 14.93 3.46 -5.28
N ARG A 218 15.00 4.29 -6.32
CA ARG A 218 15.98 5.37 -6.44
C ARG A 218 15.38 6.64 -7.03
N VAL A 219 15.97 7.78 -6.69
CA VAL A 219 15.61 9.07 -7.28
C VAL A 219 15.74 9.02 -8.81
N GLY A 220 14.67 9.38 -9.52
CA GLY A 220 14.62 9.41 -10.99
C GLY A 220 14.58 8.04 -11.68
N GLN A 221 14.30 6.95 -10.95
CA GLN A 221 14.20 5.62 -11.53
C GLN A 221 13.00 5.48 -12.47
N ALA A 222 13.26 5.20 -13.74
CA ALA A 222 12.20 5.07 -14.75
C ALA A 222 11.39 3.76 -14.67
N ASN A 223 11.97 2.69 -14.12
CA ASN A 223 11.37 1.35 -14.07
C ASN A 223 11.47 0.78 -12.64
N GLY A 224 10.81 1.42 -11.68
CA GLY A 224 10.55 0.82 -10.37
C GLY A 224 9.54 -0.32 -10.51
N THR A 225 9.59 -1.28 -9.59
CA THR A 225 8.64 -2.41 -9.57
C THR A 225 8.02 -2.56 -8.19
N ILE A 226 6.73 -2.86 -8.17
CA ILE A 226 6.01 -3.31 -6.99
C ILE A 226 5.41 -4.68 -7.31
N THR A 227 5.64 -5.64 -6.44
CA THR A 227 5.05 -6.98 -6.54
C THR A 227 3.98 -7.11 -5.47
N VAL A 228 2.78 -7.54 -5.86
CA VAL A 228 1.64 -7.68 -4.96
C VAL A 228 1.03 -9.08 -5.12
N ASP A 229 0.87 -9.80 -4.02
CA ASP A 229 0.17 -11.08 -3.95
C ASP A 229 -1.31 -10.84 -3.70
N VAL A 230 -2.12 -10.92 -4.74
CA VAL A 230 -3.55 -10.60 -4.66
C VAL A 230 -4.34 -11.88 -4.40
N ARG A 231 -5.12 -11.91 -3.32
CA ARG A 231 -5.97 -13.04 -2.96
C ARG A 231 -7.43 -12.64 -2.93
N GLN A 232 -8.31 -13.63 -3.09
CA GLN A 232 -9.77 -13.44 -3.03
C GLN A 232 -10.31 -12.36 -3.98
N ALA A 233 -9.65 -12.14 -5.12
CA ALA A 233 -10.02 -11.13 -6.09
C ALA A 233 -11.14 -11.60 -7.02
N PRO A 234 -12.39 -11.11 -6.84
CA PRO A 234 -13.40 -11.28 -7.87
C PRO A 234 -12.92 -10.61 -9.16
N THR A 235 -13.47 -11.05 -10.30
CA THR A 235 -13.05 -10.57 -11.62
C THR A 235 -13.13 -9.03 -11.69
N GLY A 236 -11.96 -8.39 -11.72
CA GLY A 236 -11.86 -6.93 -11.83
C GLY A 236 -11.38 -6.18 -10.60
N ALA A 237 -10.66 -6.81 -9.65
CA ALA A 237 -9.94 -6.08 -8.61
C ALA A 237 -8.98 -5.01 -9.16
N ARG A 238 -8.77 -3.96 -8.36
CA ARG A 238 -7.98 -2.77 -8.70
C ARG A 238 -7.12 -2.36 -7.53
N ILE A 239 -5.92 -1.91 -7.84
CA ILE A 239 -4.96 -1.40 -6.86
C ILE A 239 -4.68 0.09 -7.12
N ASP A 240 -4.64 0.86 -6.03
CA ASP A 240 -4.18 2.23 -5.97
C ASP A 240 -3.02 2.29 -4.97
N ALA A 241 -1.90 2.91 -5.34
CA ALA A 241 -0.72 2.94 -4.48
C ALA A 241 0.03 4.27 -4.58
N TRP A 242 0.66 4.67 -3.48
CA TRP A 242 1.38 5.92 -3.31
C TRP A 242 2.73 5.70 -2.63
N ILE A 243 3.69 6.57 -2.92
CA ILE A 243 4.96 6.71 -2.19
C ILE A 243 5.15 8.21 -1.93
N ASP A 244 5.42 8.59 -0.69
CA ASP A 244 5.83 9.97 -0.34
C ASP A 244 7.25 10.19 -0.86
N PHE A 245 7.37 10.64 -2.11
CA PHE A 245 8.66 10.78 -2.78
C PHE A 245 9.44 12.00 -2.32
N ASP A 246 8.79 13.05 -1.82
CA ASP A 246 9.49 14.27 -1.40
C ASP A 246 9.81 14.30 0.11
N GLY A 247 9.23 13.37 0.87
CA GLY A 247 9.49 13.13 2.29
C GLY A 247 8.79 14.14 3.20
N ASP A 248 7.68 14.73 2.77
CA ASP A 248 6.97 15.77 3.52
C ASP A 248 5.91 15.23 4.49
N GLY A 249 5.70 13.91 4.50
CA GLY A 249 4.78 13.21 5.39
C GLY A 249 3.35 13.16 4.88
N THR A 250 3.12 13.37 3.58
CA THR A 250 1.80 13.27 2.95
C THR A 250 1.85 12.50 1.62
N TRP A 251 0.69 12.15 1.08
CA TRP A 251 0.55 11.48 -0.24
C TRP A 251 -0.36 12.27 -1.21
N ASN A 252 -0.47 13.59 -1.02
CA ASN A 252 -1.48 14.40 -1.70
C ASN A 252 -0.94 15.12 -2.96
N GLN A 253 0.35 14.94 -3.27
CA GLN A 253 1.06 15.69 -4.29
C GLN A 253 1.01 14.97 -5.64
N ALA A 254 1.05 15.77 -6.71
CA ALA A 254 1.15 15.24 -8.05
C ALA A 254 2.51 14.54 -8.25
N GLY A 255 2.47 13.23 -8.54
CA GLY A 255 3.68 12.41 -8.76
C GLY A 255 3.90 11.34 -7.69
N GLU A 256 3.15 11.35 -6.59
CA GLU A 256 3.25 10.36 -5.52
C GLU A 256 2.39 9.13 -5.75
N GLN A 257 1.29 9.27 -6.49
CA GLN A 257 0.49 8.11 -6.90
C GLN A 257 1.24 7.30 -7.97
N ILE A 258 1.79 6.16 -7.55
CA ILE A 258 2.54 5.25 -8.43
C ILE A 258 1.61 4.32 -9.22
N LEU A 259 0.42 4.02 -8.68
CA LEU A 259 -0.60 3.20 -9.33
C LEU A 259 -1.98 3.86 -9.14
N ALA A 260 -2.70 4.06 -10.23
CA ALA A 260 -4.04 4.62 -10.23
C ALA A 260 -4.99 3.68 -10.95
N ARG A 261 -5.91 3.04 -10.20
CA ARG A 261 -6.88 2.05 -10.72
C ARG A 261 -6.20 0.96 -11.55
N ALA A 262 -5.02 0.50 -11.14
CA ALA A 262 -4.29 -0.50 -11.90
C ALA A 262 -5.01 -1.86 -11.80
N PRO A 263 -5.28 -2.55 -12.93
CA PRO A 263 -5.93 -3.85 -12.91
C PRO A 263 -4.98 -4.92 -12.36
N VAL A 264 -5.51 -5.74 -11.45
CA VAL A 264 -4.80 -6.90 -10.90
C VAL A 264 -5.66 -8.15 -11.03
N VAL A 265 -5.02 -9.31 -11.00
CA VAL A 265 -5.67 -10.62 -11.03
C VAL A 265 -5.25 -11.44 -9.81
N GLU A 266 -5.99 -12.50 -9.51
CA GLU A 266 -5.62 -13.46 -8.45
C GLU A 266 -4.18 -13.98 -8.64
N GLY A 267 -3.41 -13.97 -7.55
CA GLY A 267 -2.00 -14.36 -7.48
C GLY A 267 -1.02 -13.19 -7.55
N LEU A 268 0.24 -13.49 -7.85
CA LEU A 268 1.31 -12.49 -7.93
C LEU A 268 1.18 -11.60 -9.16
N ASN A 269 1.17 -10.29 -8.93
CA ASN A 269 1.20 -9.25 -9.95
C ASN A 269 2.46 -8.40 -9.77
N THR A 270 3.26 -8.25 -10.81
CA THR A 270 4.38 -7.29 -10.82
C THR A 270 4.01 -6.10 -11.69
N LEU A 271 3.92 -4.93 -11.08
CA LEU A 271 3.55 -3.67 -11.72
C LEU A 271 4.75 -2.73 -11.73
N ALA A 272 4.85 -1.91 -12.78
CA ALA A 272 5.94 -0.96 -12.94
C ALA A 272 5.45 0.46 -12.65
N PHE A 273 6.34 1.28 -12.08
CA PHE A 273 6.13 2.70 -11.84
C PHE A 273 7.43 3.48 -12.06
N ALA A 274 7.34 4.81 -12.13
CA ALA A 274 8.49 5.69 -12.24
C ALA A 274 8.63 6.51 -10.96
N ALA A 275 9.82 6.53 -10.38
CA ALA A 275 10.17 7.44 -9.30
C ALA A 275 10.55 8.82 -9.89
N PRO A 276 9.99 9.92 -9.38
CA PRO A 276 10.31 11.28 -9.85
C PRO A 276 11.79 11.62 -9.73
N ALA A 277 12.31 12.41 -10.66
CA ALA A 277 13.68 12.92 -10.59
C ALA A 277 13.92 13.92 -9.44
N GLY A 278 12.83 14.50 -8.90
CA GLY A 278 12.85 15.39 -7.74
C GLY A 278 12.63 14.69 -6.40
N ALA A 279 12.59 13.35 -6.37
CA ALA A 279 12.42 12.60 -5.12
C ALA A 279 13.58 12.87 -4.14
N THR A 280 13.27 12.87 -2.85
CA THR A 280 14.21 12.99 -1.75
C THR A 280 14.72 11.60 -1.38
N ALA A 281 16.04 11.42 -1.33
CA ALA A 281 16.64 10.17 -0.86
C ALA A 281 16.50 10.04 0.66
N GLY A 282 16.21 8.83 1.14
CA GLY A 282 15.97 8.54 2.56
C GLY A 282 14.85 7.53 2.78
N THR A 283 14.53 7.28 4.04
CA THR A 283 13.36 6.49 4.44
C THR A 283 12.10 7.33 4.36
N THR A 284 11.05 6.77 3.77
CA THR A 284 9.72 7.36 3.63
C THR A 284 8.67 6.25 3.70
N PHE A 285 7.38 6.56 3.50
CA PHE A 285 6.30 5.58 3.57
C PHE A 285 5.53 5.47 2.26
N ALA A 286 5.15 4.23 1.95
CA ALA A 286 4.26 3.88 0.87
C ALA A 286 2.91 3.42 1.43
N ARG A 287 1.85 3.62 0.67
CA ARG A 287 0.51 3.11 0.95
C ARG A 287 0.01 2.32 -0.23
N VAL A 288 -0.56 1.15 0.02
CA VAL A 288 -1.14 0.28 -1.01
C VAL A 288 -2.58 -0.04 -0.63
N ARG A 289 -3.51 0.28 -1.53
CA ARG A 289 -4.94 0.04 -1.34
C ARG A 289 -5.48 -0.85 -2.44
N LEU A 290 -6.06 -1.98 -2.06
CA LEU A 290 -6.65 -2.97 -2.96
C LEU A 290 -8.17 -2.97 -2.76
N SER A 291 -8.95 -2.91 -3.83
CA SER A 291 -10.43 -2.99 -3.75
C SER A 291 -11.04 -3.52 -5.04
N THR A 292 -12.35 -3.80 -5.04
CA THR A 292 -13.02 -4.20 -6.29
C THR A 292 -13.29 -3.03 -7.23
N ALA A 293 -13.43 -1.81 -6.69
CA ALA A 293 -13.75 -0.62 -7.47
C ALA A 293 -12.50 0.13 -7.98
N GLY A 294 -11.48 0.26 -7.14
CA GLY A 294 -10.34 1.15 -7.33
C GLY A 294 -10.72 2.62 -7.35
N GLY A 295 -9.73 3.48 -7.58
CA GLY A 295 -9.90 4.92 -7.63
C GLY A 295 -10.00 5.55 -6.27
N LEU A 296 -9.39 4.88 -5.28
CA LEU A 296 -9.31 5.33 -3.91
C LEU A 296 -8.33 6.49 -3.81
N THR A 297 -8.48 7.29 -2.76
CA THR A 297 -7.50 8.32 -2.40
C THR A 297 -6.57 7.76 -1.30
N PRO A 298 -5.50 8.47 -0.89
CA PRO A 298 -4.75 8.07 0.30
C PRO A 298 -5.57 8.14 1.59
N LYS A 299 -6.78 8.69 1.56
CA LYS A 299 -7.69 8.88 2.70
C LYS A 299 -9.03 8.21 2.45
N SER A 300 -9.87 8.24 3.47
CA SER A 300 -11.27 7.78 3.44
C SER A 300 -11.44 6.27 3.33
N ALA A 301 -12.59 5.79 3.78
CA ALA A 301 -12.93 4.38 3.78
C ALA A 301 -13.25 3.86 2.37
N ALA A 302 -12.86 2.63 2.11
CA ALA A 302 -13.31 1.81 0.99
C ALA A 302 -14.31 0.76 1.51
N ILE A 303 -15.27 0.40 0.66
CA ILE A 303 -16.30 -0.59 1.00
C ILE A 303 -15.68 -1.98 1.22
N ASP A 304 -14.65 -2.31 0.46
CA ASP A 304 -14.07 -3.64 0.39
C ASP A 304 -12.56 -3.61 0.10
N GLY A 305 -11.90 -4.70 0.44
CA GLY A 305 -10.51 -4.99 0.17
C GLY A 305 -9.60 -4.71 1.37
N GLU A 306 -8.40 -4.18 1.12
CA GLU A 306 -7.35 -4.06 2.14
C GLU A 306 -6.48 -2.81 1.90
N VAL A 307 -5.90 -2.28 2.98
CA VAL A 307 -4.94 -1.17 2.99
C VAL A 307 -3.71 -1.53 3.84
N GLU A 308 -2.56 -1.60 3.19
CA GLU A 308 -1.28 -1.82 3.88
C GLU A 308 -0.36 -0.61 3.68
N ASP A 309 0.44 -0.30 4.70
CA ASP A 309 1.46 0.76 4.66
C ASP A 309 2.86 0.15 4.81
N TYR A 310 3.88 0.77 4.21
CA TYR A 310 5.23 0.21 4.22
C TYR A 310 6.29 1.29 4.36
N ALA A 311 7.24 1.11 5.28
CA ALA A 311 8.49 1.86 5.25
C ALA A 311 9.31 1.45 4.01
N VAL A 312 9.67 2.42 3.18
CA VAL A 312 10.49 2.23 1.97
C VAL A 312 11.70 3.14 1.99
N VAL A 313 12.80 2.71 1.34
CA VAL A 313 14.05 3.48 1.25
C VAL A 313 14.26 3.91 -0.20
N ILE A 314 14.33 5.22 -0.42
CA ILE A 314 14.69 5.81 -1.71
C ILE A 314 16.21 6.07 -1.69
N ALA A 315 16.95 5.33 -2.51
CA ALA A 315 18.38 5.57 -2.68
C ALA A 315 18.65 6.81 -3.55
N PRO A 316 19.84 7.43 -3.43
CA PRO A 316 20.28 8.55 -4.28
C PRO A 316 20.19 8.25 -5.79
N PRO A 317 20.14 9.29 -6.65
CA PRO A 317 20.13 9.10 -8.09
C PRO A 317 21.42 8.43 -8.55
N ARG A 318 21.34 7.55 -9.57
CA ARG A 318 22.53 6.94 -10.18
C ARG A 318 23.47 8.02 -10.70
N SER A 319 24.71 8.01 -10.25
CA SER A 319 25.74 8.88 -10.81
C SER A 319 26.08 8.50 -12.23
N VAL A 320 26.48 9.52 -12.98
CA VAL A 320 27.02 9.39 -14.33
C VAL A 320 28.46 9.90 -14.32
N ALA A 321 29.26 9.48 -13.34
CA ALA A 321 30.66 9.92 -13.26
C ALA A 321 31.56 9.05 -14.13
N SER A 322 32.16 9.69 -15.14
CA SER A 322 33.20 9.12 -15.99
C SER A 322 34.56 9.17 -15.29
N GLN A 323 35.12 8.00 -15.00
CA GLN A 323 36.52 7.73 -14.63
C GLN A 323 36.93 8.10 -13.18
N TYR A 324 37.39 7.08 -12.46
CA TYR A 324 37.83 7.16 -11.07
C TYR A 324 39.35 7.23 -10.96
N SER A 325 39.86 8.10 -10.09
CA SER A 325 41.26 8.10 -9.64
C SER A 325 41.29 7.97 -8.11
N GLY A 326 41.63 6.79 -7.57
CA GLY A 326 41.62 6.61 -6.11
C GLY A 326 42.27 5.34 -5.56
N PHE A 327 42.28 4.24 -6.32
CA PHE A 327 42.93 3.01 -5.85
C PHE A 327 44.37 2.91 -6.37
N ASN A 328 45.32 3.38 -5.56
CA ASN A 328 46.74 3.08 -5.74
C ASN A 328 47.11 1.89 -4.85
N VAL A 329 47.40 0.74 -5.46
CA VAL A 329 47.97 -0.41 -4.75
C VAL A 329 49.36 0.01 -4.23
N ALA A 330 49.53 0.10 -2.91
CA ALA A 330 50.76 0.58 -2.29
C ALA A 330 51.98 -0.31 -2.63
N TRP A 331 51.75 -1.62 -2.76
CA TRP A 331 52.74 -2.62 -3.18
C TRP A 331 52.03 -3.80 -3.85
N GLY A 332 52.44 -4.18 -5.07
CA GLY A 332 51.88 -5.32 -5.80
C GLY A 332 51.09 -4.95 -7.07
N SER A 333 50.56 -5.96 -7.74
CA SER A 333 49.69 -5.83 -8.92
C SER A 333 48.32 -6.41 -8.62
N THR A 334 47.24 -5.72 -8.98
CA THR A 334 45.90 -6.31 -8.98
C THR A 334 45.87 -7.50 -9.94
N GLU A 335 45.42 -8.66 -9.48
CA GLU A 335 45.38 -9.87 -10.33
C GLU A 335 43.96 -10.28 -10.71
N ILE A 336 43.02 -10.14 -9.80
CA ILE A 336 41.64 -10.57 -10.00
C ILE A 336 40.72 -9.42 -9.65
N LEU A 337 39.74 -9.20 -10.53
CA LEU A 337 38.62 -8.29 -10.37
C LEU A 337 37.33 -9.08 -10.57
N ARG A 338 36.37 -8.91 -9.66
CA ARG A 338 35.01 -9.44 -9.78
C ARG A 338 34.00 -8.35 -9.46
N PRO A 339 33.07 -8.03 -10.37
CA PRO A 339 31.95 -7.18 -10.05
C PRO A 339 30.86 -7.98 -9.31
N ALA A 340 30.34 -7.44 -8.23
CA ALA A 340 29.24 -8.02 -7.44
C ALA A 340 28.62 -6.94 -6.56
N ASP A 341 27.34 -7.05 -6.23
CA ASP A 341 26.62 -6.16 -5.30
C ASP A 341 26.77 -6.72 -3.88
N ILE A 342 27.86 -6.36 -3.20
CA ILE A 342 28.30 -7.01 -1.95
C ILE A 342 27.53 -6.48 -0.75
N ASP A 343 27.12 -5.20 -0.77
CA ASP A 343 26.31 -4.58 0.29
C ASP A 343 24.79 -4.65 0.05
N GLY A 344 24.36 -5.13 -1.11
CA GLY A 344 22.94 -5.35 -1.42
C GLY A 344 22.21 -4.05 -1.77
N ASP A 345 22.94 -2.98 -2.08
CA ASP A 345 22.35 -1.68 -2.38
C ASP A 345 21.86 -1.57 -3.84
N ALA A 346 22.02 -2.63 -4.65
CA ALA A 346 21.69 -2.75 -6.07
C ALA A 346 22.59 -1.97 -7.03
N ASP A 347 23.77 -1.59 -6.60
CA ASP A 347 24.86 -1.14 -7.43
C ASP A 347 26.01 -2.18 -7.44
N LEU A 348 26.84 -2.19 -8.49
CA LEU A 348 27.90 -3.20 -8.60
C LEU A 348 29.19 -2.68 -8.00
N ASP A 349 29.65 -3.33 -6.95
CA ASP A 349 30.95 -3.16 -6.34
C ASP A 349 32.05 -3.87 -7.11
N VAL A 350 33.28 -3.70 -6.63
CA VAL A 350 34.46 -4.36 -7.20
C VAL A 350 35.26 -5.07 -6.12
N LEU A 351 35.23 -6.41 -6.15
CA LEU A 351 36.12 -7.25 -5.37
C LEU A 351 37.48 -7.34 -6.05
N THR A 352 38.56 -7.11 -5.29
CA THR A 352 39.93 -7.11 -5.80
C THR A 352 40.84 -8.06 -5.03
N THR A 353 41.82 -8.63 -5.73
CA THR A 353 42.97 -9.28 -5.09
C THR A 353 44.26 -8.61 -5.52
N ILE A 354 45.17 -8.46 -4.56
CA ILE A 354 46.48 -7.85 -4.78
C ILE A 354 47.55 -8.94 -4.61
N ARG A 355 48.43 -9.08 -5.61
CA ARG A 355 49.60 -9.97 -5.49
C ARG A 355 50.47 -9.53 -4.33
N PHE A 356 50.80 -10.46 -3.44
CA PHE A 356 51.60 -10.29 -2.21
C PHE A 356 50.89 -9.58 -1.05
N ASP A 357 49.66 -9.12 -1.23
CA ASP A 357 48.80 -8.75 -0.10
C ASP A 357 48.12 -10.01 0.46
N LEU A 358 47.84 -10.00 1.76
CA LEU A 358 47.15 -11.06 2.47
C LEU A 358 45.68 -10.73 2.70
N GLY A 359 45.21 -9.56 2.27
CA GLY A 359 43.81 -9.15 2.35
C GLY A 359 42.98 -9.45 1.10
N ILE A 360 41.66 -9.39 1.27
CA ILE A 360 40.68 -9.34 0.18
C ILE A 360 39.96 -7.99 0.29
N PRO A 361 40.47 -6.94 -0.38
CA PRO A 361 39.77 -5.66 -0.46
C PRO A 361 38.56 -5.74 -1.39
N TRP A 362 37.56 -4.91 -1.12
CA TRP A 362 36.51 -4.59 -2.07
C TRP A 362 36.32 -3.08 -2.12
N GLN A 363 35.94 -2.58 -3.28
CA GLN A 363 35.62 -1.19 -3.50
C GLN A 363 34.10 -1.08 -3.55
N GLN A 364 33.52 -0.56 -2.46
CA GLN A 364 32.08 -0.27 -2.35
C GLN A 364 31.75 0.92 -3.22
N ASN A 365 30.87 0.74 -4.20
CA ASN A 365 30.39 1.83 -5.01
C ASN A 365 29.30 2.57 -4.21
N LEU A 366 29.42 3.89 -4.08
CA LEU A 366 28.51 4.69 -3.25
C LEU A 366 27.34 5.26 -4.06
N ALA A 367 27.03 4.64 -5.21
CA ALA A 367 26.10 5.10 -6.24
C ALA A 367 26.32 6.52 -6.81
N ASP A 368 27.22 7.33 -6.24
CA ASP A 368 27.42 8.76 -6.53
C ASP A 368 28.65 9.05 -7.43
N GLY A 369 29.36 8.01 -7.83
CA GLY A 369 30.59 8.20 -8.58
C GLY A 369 31.82 8.18 -7.69
N ALA A 370 31.69 7.76 -6.43
CA ALA A 370 32.77 7.48 -5.49
C ALA A 370 32.82 5.99 -5.13
N PHE A 371 34.02 5.49 -4.84
CA PHE A 371 34.23 4.17 -4.25
C PHE A 371 34.86 4.31 -2.86
N LEU A 372 34.34 3.56 -1.89
CA LEU A 372 34.94 3.40 -0.57
C LEU A 372 35.78 2.11 -0.52
N ASN A 373 37.01 2.21 -0.04
CA ASN A 373 37.86 1.03 0.14
C ASN A 373 37.45 0.30 1.42
N GLN A 374 36.86 -0.87 1.24
CA GLN A 374 36.49 -1.78 2.30
C GLN A 374 37.39 -3.02 2.27
N THR A 375 37.31 -3.85 3.30
CA THR A 375 38.12 -5.06 3.39
C THR A 375 37.31 -6.20 4.00
N VAL A 376 37.14 -7.27 3.22
CA VAL A 376 36.49 -8.52 3.68
C VAL A 376 37.32 -9.16 4.79
N SER A 377 38.65 -9.12 4.68
CA SER A 377 39.55 -9.68 5.68
C SER A 377 40.95 -9.07 5.59
N THR A 378 41.50 -8.70 6.75
CA THR A 378 42.90 -8.28 6.90
C THR A 378 43.72 -9.45 7.45
N GLY A 379 44.24 -10.31 6.57
CA GLY A 379 45.29 -11.27 6.94
C GLY A 379 44.88 -12.75 6.95
N HIS A 380 45.37 -13.46 5.93
CA HIS A 380 45.49 -14.91 5.97
C HIS A 380 46.76 -15.30 6.75
N THR A 381 46.61 -16.08 7.84
CA THR A 381 47.72 -16.48 8.73
C THR A 381 48.63 -17.59 8.17
N THR A 382 48.46 -18.01 6.91
CA THR A 382 49.28 -19.07 6.31
C THR A 382 49.56 -18.79 4.83
N ASN A 383 50.73 -18.22 4.55
CA ASN A 383 51.49 -18.19 3.28
C ASN A 383 50.76 -18.67 2.02
N GLY A 384 49.88 -17.85 1.46
CA GLY A 384 49.31 -18.15 0.15
C GLY A 384 48.69 -16.93 -0.49
N GLN A 385 49.23 -16.54 -1.65
CA GLN A 385 48.59 -15.61 -2.57
C GLN A 385 47.17 -16.10 -2.87
N ILE A 386 46.19 -15.18 -2.81
CA ILE A 386 44.84 -15.48 -3.27
C ILE A 386 44.88 -15.61 -4.79
N ILE A 387 44.44 -16.76 -5.30
CA ILE A 387 44.42 -17.10 -6.74
C ILE A 387 43.01 -17.15 -7.31
N GLY A 388 41.98 -16.95 -6.48
CA GLY A 388 40.59 -16.93 -6.88
C GLY A 388 39.73 -16.28 -5.81
N VAL A 389 38.80 -15.44 -6.26
CA VAL A 389 37.71 -14.88 -5.47
C VAL A 389 36.43 -14.92 -6.29
N GLU A 390 35.30 -15.10 -5.63
CA GLU A 390 33.98 -15.06 -6.24
C GLU A 390 32.95 -14.63 -5.19
N ALA A 391 31.94 -13.87 -5.61
CA ALA A 391 30.82 -13.48 -4.76
C ALA A 391 29.58 -14.29 -5.12
N ALA A 392 28.94 -14.90 -4.11
CA ALA A 392 27.71 -15.66 -4.27
C ALA A 392 27.08 -15.85 -2.90
N ASP A 393 25.75 -15.87 -2.84
CA ASP A 393 25.00 -16.31 -1.66
C ASP A 393 25.21 -17.83 -1.48
N LEU A 394 26.06 -18.23 -0.52
CA LEU A 394 26.49 -19.64 -0.34
C LEU A 394 25.62 -20.39 0.67
N ASP A 395 24.94 -19.71 1.58
CA ASP A 395 24.11 -20.32 2.62
C ASP A 395 22.60 -20.03 2.51
N ARG A 396 22.20 -19.18 1.55
CA ARG A 396 20.83 -18.85 1.15
C ARG A 396 20.08 -17.96 2.12
N ASP A 397 20.79 -17.05 2.80
CA ASP A 397 20.18 -16.02 3.63
C ASP A 397 19.88 -14.71 2.86
N GLY A 398 20.42 -14.57 1.64
CA GLY A 398 20.08 -13.51 0.71
C GLY A 398 21.15 -12.42 0.58
N ASP A 399 22.21 -12.47 1.37
CA ASP A 399 23.40 -11.64 1.18
C ASP A 399 24.52 -12.36 0.43
N LEU A 400 25.32 -11.60 -0.32
CA LEU A 400 26.44 -12.18 -1.06
C LEU A 400 27.62 -12.47 -0.14
N ASP A 401 28.04 -13.73 -0.13
CA ASP A 401 29.28 -14.16 0.52
C ASP A 401 30.48 -14.05 -0.40
N VAL A 402 31.68 -14.07 0.19
CA VAL A 402 32.95 -14.02 -0.56
C VAL A 402 33.71 -15.33 -0.45
N ALA A 403 33.65 -16.16 -1.50
CA ALA A 403 34.48 -17.35 -1.64
C ALA A 403 35.92 -16.97 -2.01
N PHE A 404 36.90 -17.69 -1.46
CA PHE A 404 38.32 -17.51 -1.79
C PHE A 404 39.05 -18.84 -1.96
N ALA A 405 40.07 -18.82 -2.82
CA ALA A 405 41.04 -19.90 -2.96
C ALA A 405 42.46 -19.34 -2.89
N ASN A 406 43.31 -20.00 -2.10
CA ASN A 406 44.75 -19.76 -2.05
C ASN A 406 45.52 -21.07 -2.29
N LEU A 407 46.85 -20.99 -2.31
CA LEU A 407 47.71 -22.14 -2.60
C LEU A 407 47.56 -23.34 -1.63
N SER A 408 46.92 -23.15 -0.47
CA SER A 408 46.82 -24.18 0.58
C SER A 408 45.39 -24.49 1.03
N GLN A 409 44.43 -23.59 0.79
CA GLN A 409 43.09 -23.64 1.36
C GLN A 409 42.06 -23.05 0.40
N ILE A 410 40.85 -23.57 0.50
CA ILE A 410 39.63 -22.97 -0.02
C ILE A 410 38.69 -22.68 1.15
N GLY A 411 37.97 -21.58 1.09
CA GLY A 411 37.01 -21.18 2.09
C GLY A 411 36.11 -20.08 1.57
N TRP A 412 35.28 -19.54 2.44
CA TRP A 412 34.46 -18.37 2.18
C TRP A 412 34.38 -17.49 3.41
N TYR A 413 33.97 -16.25 3.20
CA TYR A 413 33.65 -15.29 4.23
C TYR A 413 32.15 -15.04 4.17
N GLU A 414 31.48 -15.46 5.24
CA GLU A 414 30.04 -15.30 5.47
C GLU A 414 29.77 -13.82 5.73
N ASN A 415 29.01 -13.19 4.86
CA ASN A 415 28.39 -11.90 5.16
C ASN A 415 27.22 -12.16 6.13
N ASN A 416 26.77 -11.15 6.86
CA ASN A 416 25.66 -11.29 7.79
C ASN A 416 24.59 -10.20 7.54
N GLY A 417 24.56 -9.67 6.33
CA GLY A 417 23.75 -8.52 5.90
C GLY A 417 24.23 -7.16 6.45
N THR A 418 25.34 -7.10 7.18
CA THR A 418 25.87 -5.85 7.76
C THR A 418 27.33 -5.58 7.39
N GLU A 419 27.78 -6.16 6.27
CA GLU A 419 29.17 -6.07 5.78
C GLU A 419 30.20 -6.63 6.78
N THR A 420 29.76 -7.45 7.74
CA THR A 420 30.62 -8.05 8.76
C THR A 420 30.91 -9.49 8.40
N PHE A 421 32.15 -9.74 7.97
CA PHE A 421 32.53 -11.01 7.37
C PHE A 421 33.10 -12.01 8.39
N ARG A 422 32.56 -13.24 8.39
CA ARG A 422 33.06 -14.35 9.20
C ARG A 422 33.68 -15.46 8.36
N ARG A 423 34.93 -15.79 8.63
CA ARG A 423 35.66 -16.83 7.88
C ARG A 423 35.13 -18.25 8.14
N ARG A 424 34.89 -18.99 7.05
CA ARG A 424 34.53 -20.42 7.01
C ARG A 424 35.52 -21.18 6.11
N LEU A 425 36.15 -22.24 6.63
CA LEU A 425 37.09 -23.07 5.86
C LEU A 425 36.38 -24.31 5.30
N ILE A 426 36.68 -24.65 4.05
CA ILE A 426 36.23 -25.90 3.44
C ILE A 426 37.38 -26.91 3.59
N THR A 427 37.26 -27.82 4.56
CA THR A 427 38.19 -28.95 4.72
C THR A 427 37.68 -30.16 3.93
N LEU A 428 38.60 -30.88 3.28
CA LEU A 428 38.33 -32.20 2.72
C LEU A 428 38.30 -33.23 3.85
N ASP A 429 37.26 -33.21 4.69
CA ASP A 429 36.96 -34.32 5.58
C ASP A 429 35.84 -35.17 4.96
N ASP A 430 36.27 -36.23 4.28
CA ASP A 430 35.41 -37.33 3.85
C ASP A 430 34.97 -38.12 5.08
N GLN A 431 33.92 -37.66 5.78
CA GLN A 431 33.06 -38.49 6.65
C GLN A 431 31.64 -37.92 6.67
N ARG A 432 30.83 -38.26 5.66
CA ARG A 432 29.38 -38.21 5.82
C ARG A 432 28.99 -39.09 7.03
N PRO A 433 28.10 -38.64 7.94
CA PRO A 433 27.52 -39.54 8.92
C PRO A 433 26.76 -40.63 8.18
N ALA A 434 27.15 -41.89 8.37
CA ALA A 434 26.38 -43.03 7.88
C ALA A 434 24.96 -42.94 8.46
N GLY A 435 23.98 -42.77 7.57
CA GLY A 435 22.57 -42.73 7.92
C GLY A 435 22.15 -43.95 8.76
N ASP A 436 21.13 -43.71 9.57
CA ASP A 436 20.54 -44.60 10.57
C ASP A 436 20.05 -45.93 9.94
N GLY A 437 20.99 -46.84 9.70
CA GLY A 437 20.78 -48.21 9.28
C GLY A 437 20.87 -49.13 10.49
N GLN A 438 19.72 -49.45 11.07
CA GLN A 438 19.45 -50.49 12.06
C GLN A 438 20.67 -51.35 12.49
N ARG A 439 21.28 -51.03 13.64
CA ARG A 439 22.09 -51.99 14.39
C ARG A 439 21.21 -52.88 15.27
N ARG A 440 20.49 -53.82 14.67
CA ARG A 440 20.18 -55.10 15.34
C ARG A 440 21.42 -55.99 15.23
N ARG A 441 22.38 -55.83 16.16
CA ARG A 441 23.38 -56.88 16.42
C ARG A 441 22.98 -57.64 17.67
N SER A 442 22.68 -58.91 17.42
CA SER A 442 22.29 -59.94 18.36
C SER A 442 23.28 -60.08 19.52
N ARG A 443 22.71 -60.10 20.74
CA ARG A 443 23.40 -60.55 21.95
C ARG A 443 23.89 -61.98 21.75
N ARG A 444 25.21 -62.19 21.69
CA ARG A 444 25.82 -63.47 22.10
C ARG A 444 26.85 -63.21 23.18
N ARG A 445 26.48 -63.68 24.38
CA ARG A 445 27.24 -63.72 25.63
C ARG A 445 28.68 -64.19 25.43
N ARG A 446 29.65 -63.48 26.02
CA ARG A 446 30.86 -64.09 26.57
C ARG A 446 31.11 -63.57 27.98
N ARG A 447 31.24 -64.54 28.90
CA ARG A 447 31.33 -64.41 30.35
C ARG A 447 32.65 -63.75 30.79
N SER A 448 32.55 -63.10 31.93
CA SER A 448 33.60 -62.48 32.76
C SER A 448 34.71 -63.44 33.24
N ARG A 449 35.95 -62.92 33.22
CA ARG A 449 37.13 -63.00 34.14
C ARG A 449 37.10 -63.99 35.32
N PRO A 450 38.26 -64.44 35.91
CA PRO A 450 39.48 -63.62 36.12
C PRO A 450 40.86 -64.33 36.00
N ARG A 451 41.92 -63.50 35.86
CA ARG A 451 43.31 -63.88 36.10
C ARG A 451 43.56 -64.00 37.62
N ARG A 452 44.15 -65.12 38.05
CA ARG A 452 44.75 -65.32 39.39
C ARG A 452 46.25 -64.94 39.32
N ARG A 453 46.73 -64.37 40.42
CA ARG A 453 48.15 -64.14 40.78
C ARG A 453 48.99 -65.42 40.65
N VAL A 454 50.25 -65.32 40.23
CA VAL A 454 51.48 -65.17 41.06
C VAL A 454 52.52 -64.46 40.20
#